data_AF-A0A2E8EBT1-F1
#
_entry.id   AF-A0A2E8EBT1-F1
#
_cell.length_a   1.000
_cell.length_b   1.000
_cell.length_c   1.000
_cell.angle_alpha   90.00
_cell.angle_beta   90.00
_cell.angle_gamma   90.00
#
_symmetry.space_group_name_H-M   'P 1'
#
loop_
_entity.id
_entity.type
_entity.pdbx_description
1 polymer ?
#
loop_
_entity_poly.entity_id
_entity_poly.type
_entity_poly.pdbx_seq_one_letter_code
_entity_poly.pdbx_strand_id
1 'polypeptide(L)'
;MTDQTKPKLKLVGNLTSKQELFCQEYVKGNSASDAYRTAYNVRQGTKDSSVHRSAHEVLSNPKVSSRVGALTKQKEANSLTTALSLSRYIVERLVEETKNEHVMARLKALEMLGRHRDIDIFNPDSKVNVTVNNNKSSVELESEIKEKLKLILSNE
;
A
#
# COMPACT_ATOMS: atom_id res chain seq x y z
N MET A 1 -8.07 42.43 36.39
CA MET A 1 -8.47 42.06 35.02
C MET A 1 -7.20 41.79 34.24
N THR A 2 -6.73 40.54 34.19
CA THR A 2 -5.52 40.20 33.43
C THR A 2 -5.93 39.63 32.09
N ASP A 3 -5.61 40.40 31.06
CA ASP A 3 -5.79 40.09 29.65
C ASP A 3 -4.98 38.84 29.27
N GLN A 4 -5.66 37.71 29.15
CA GLN A 4 -5.09 36.46 28.65
C GLN A 4 -5.22 36.46 27.13
N THR A 5 -4.34 37.21 26.46
CA THR A 5 -4.19 37.12 25.00
C THR A 5 -3.79 35.68 24.63
N LYS A 6 -4.76 34.92 24.14
CA LYS A 6 -4.58 33.53 23.71
C LYS A 6 -3.43 33.45 22.67
N PRO A 7 -2.47 32.52 22.82
CA PRO A 7 -1.35 32.41 21.91
C PRO A 7 -1.81 32.07 20.48
N LYS A 8 -1.41 32.87 19.50
CA LYS A 8 -1.69 32.63 18.07
C LYS A 8 -0.88 31.43 17.60
N LEU A 9 -1.54 30.36 17.18
CA LEU A 9 -0.88 29.16 16.65
C LEU A 9 -0.25 29.48 15.28
N LYS A 10 1.00 29.05 15.08
CA LYS A 10 1.66 29.11 13.77
C LYS A 10 0.90 28.22 12.78
N LEU A 11 0.61 28.75 11.60
CA LEU A 11 0.07 27.96 10.50
C LEU A 11 1.20 27.19 9.82
N VAL A 12 1.04 25.88 9.68
CA VAL A 12 1.85 25.04 8.80
C VAL A 12 0.95 24.69 7.62
N GLY A 13 1.25 25.22 6.43
CA GLY A 13 0.58 24.82 5.18
C GLY A 13 -0.95 24.94 5.14
N ASN A 14 -1.53 25.97 5.79
CA ASN A 14 -2.97 26.24 5.94
C ASN A 14 -3.69 25.60 7.14
N LEU A 15 -3.01 24.79 7.96
CA LEU A 15 -3.54 24.21 9.19
C LEU A 15 -2.80 24.69 10.42
N THR A 16 -3.50 24.77 11.56
CA THR A 16 -2.86 25.02 12.85
C THR A 16 -2.08 23.78 13.31
N SER A 17 -1.04 23.95 14.13
CA SER A 17 -0.25 22.83 14.66
C SER A 17 -1.09 21.75 15.36
N LYS A 18 -2.20 22.14 16.00
CA LYS A 18 -3.13 21.19 16.64
C LYS A 18 -3.92 20.38 15.62
N GLN A 19 -4.38 21.01 14.56
CA GLN A 19 -5.10 20.31 13.49
C GLN A 19 -4.19 19.36 12.73
N GLU A 20 -2.93 19.75 12.50
CA GLU A 20 -1.94 18.87 11.89
C GLU A 20 -1.65 17.65 12.79
N LEU A 21 -1.47 17.87 14.09
CA LEU A 21 -1.31 16.77 15.06
C LEU A 21 -2.52 15.84 15.08
N PHE A 22 -3.73 16.39 15.05
CA PHE A 22 -4.97 15.61 14.94
C PHE A 22 -4.98 14.73 13.67
N CYS A 23 -4.61 15.29 12.51
CA CYS A 23 -4.55 14.53 11.26
C CYS A 23 -3.55 13.37 11.35
N GLN A 24 -2.37 13.61 11.93
CA GLN A 24 -1.33 12.60 12.09
C GLN A 24 -1.77 11.46 13.01
N GLU A 25 -2.35 11.78 14.16
CA GLU A 25 -2.85 10.77 15.11
C GLU A 25 -3.99 9.94 14.52
N TYR A 26 -4.89 10.56 13.75
CA TYR A 26 -5.97 9.85 13.08
C TYR A 26 -5.44 8.85 12.03
N VAL A 27 -4.47 9.25 11.20
CA VAL A 27 -3.88 8.39 10.16
C VAL A 27 -3.02 7.25 10.74
N LYS A 28 -2.51 7.39 11.97
CA LYS A 28 -1.83 6.30 12.68
C LYS A 28 -2.78 5.14 13.01
N GLY A 29 -4.09 5.37 13.08
CA GLY A 29 -5.11 4.35 13.35
C GLY A 29 -5.90 4.60 14.65
N ASN A 30 -5.72 5.75 15.29
CA ASN A 30 -6.50 6.11 16.46
C ASN A 30 -7.92 6.52 16.08
N SER A 31 -8.89 6.30 16.98
CA SER A 31 -10.25 6.81 16.78
C SER A 31 -10.23 8.34 16.71
N ALA A 32 -11.24 8.95 16.08
CA ALA A 32 -11.34 10.41 16.00
C ALA A 32 -11.31 11.06 17.40
N SER A 33 -11.93 10.42 18.39
CA SER A 33 -11.92 10.90 19.77
C SER A 33 -10.55 10.83 20.42
N ASP A 34 -9.79 9.76 20.17
CA ASP A 34 -8.44 9.60 20.73
C ASP A 34 -7.46 10.57 20.08
N ALA A 35 -7.53 10.72 18.75
CA ALA A 35 -6.77 11.75 18.04
C ALA A 35 -7.10 13.16 18.57
N TYR A 36 -8.37 13.44 18.90
CA TYR A 36 -8.78 14.71 19.48
C TYR A 36 -8.23 14.91 20.89
N ARG A 37 -8.25 13.89 21.76
CA ARG A 37 -7.68 13.95 23.11
C ARG A 37 -6.16 14.18 23.09
N THR A 38 -5.46 13.63 22.10
CA THR A 38 -4.02 13.84 21.93
C THR A 38 -3.70 15.23 21.38
N ALA A 39 -4.48 15.70 20.40
CA ALA A 39 -4.22 16.97 19.74
C ALA A 39 -4.71 18.20 20.52
N TYR A 40 -5.76 18.03 21.33
CA TYR A 40 -6.38 19.07 22.12
C TYR A 40 -6.34 18.69 23.60
N ASN A 41 -5.90 19.62 24.45
CA ASN A 41 -5.91 19.42 25.91
C ASN A 41 -7.36 19.34 26.43
N VAL A 42 -7.93 18.14 26.44
CA VAL A 42 -9.26 17.86 27.00
C VAL A 42 -9.14 17.78 28.52
N ARG A 43 -10.03 18.47 29.25
CA ARG A 43 -10.04 18.43 30.72
C ARG A 43 -10.43 17.04 31.22
N GLN A 44 -9.81 16.60 32.31
CA GLN A 44 -10.20 15.37 32.99
C GLN A 44 -11.67 15.46 33.44
N GLY A 45 -12.45 14.41 33.17
CA GLY A 45 -13.91 14.37 33.42
C GLY A 45 -14.78 14.96 32.30
N THR A 46 -14.22 15.35 31.15
CA THR A 46 -15.04 15.74 29.99
C THR A 46 -15.84 14.55 29.48
N LYS A 47 -17.16 14.72 29.30
CA LYS A 47 -18.04 13.67 28.77
C LYS A 47 -17.59 13.22 27.39
N ASP A 48 -17.55 11.91 27.17
CA ASP A 48 -17.14 11.32 25.88
C ASP A 48 -18.00 11.80 24.71
N SER A 49 -19.30 11.96 24.89
CA SER A 49 -20.18 12.49 23.84
C SER A 49 -19.77 13.88 23.35
N SER A 50 -19.23 14.72 24.24
CA SER A 50 -18.74 16.05 23.88
C SER A 50 -17.44 15.98 23.07
N VAL A 51 -16.54 15.06 23.46
CA VAL A 51 -15.30 14.78 22.72
C VAL A 51 -15.61 14.23 21.34
N HIS A 52 -16.51 13.25 21.23
CA HIS A 52 -16.95 12.68 19.96
C HIS A 52 -17.52 13.74 19.02
N ARG A 53 -18.41 14.62 19.51
CA ARG A 53 -18.97 15.71 18.70
C ARG A 53 -17.90 16.68 18.23
N SER A 54 -16.99 17.08 19.12
CA SER A 54 -15.91 18.02 18.79
C SER A 54 -14.93 17.42 17.78
N ALA A 55 -14.56 16.15 17.95
CA ALA A 55 -13.70 15.43 17.01
C ALA A 55 -14.35 15.33 15.62
N HIS A 56 -15.65 15.07 15.56
CA HIS A 56 -16.40 15.03 14.31
C HIS A 56 -16.48 16.39 13.62
N GLU A 57 -16.63 17.47 14.39
CA GLU A 57 -16.59 18.84 13.87
C GLU A 57 -15.21 19.19 13.27
N VAL A 58 -14.13 18.79 13.93
CA VAL A 58 -12.76 18.96 13.40
C VAL A 58 -12.55 18.18 12.11
N LEU A 59 -13.04 16.94 12.03
CA LEU A 59 -12.98 16.13 10.81
C LEU A 59 -13.80 16.71 9.66
N SER A 60 -14.95 17.31 9.98
CA SER A 60 -15.84 17.95 9.00
C SER A 60 -15.23 19.22 8.38
N ASN A 61 -14.13 19.75 8.94
CA ASN A 61 -13.43 20.88 8.33
C ASN A 61 -12.77 20.44 7.00
N PRO A 62 -13.10 21.09 5.86
CA PRO A 62 -12.57 20.69 4.55
C PRO A 62 -11.04 20.65 4.47
N LYS A 63 -10.35 21.53 5.21
CA LYS A 63 -8.88 21.55 5.26
C LYS A 63 -8.31 20.32 5.96
N VAL A 64 -8.94 19.91 7.06
CA VAL A 64 -8.56 18.73 7.84
C VAL A 64 -8.85 17.47 7.02
N SER A 65 -10.05 17.36 6.45
CA SER A 65 -10.44 16.22 5.62
C SER A 65 -9.48 16.04 4.42
N SER A 66 -9.17 17.14 3.71
CA SER A 66 -8.19 17.10 2.61
C SER A 66 -6.79 16.69 3.08
N ARG A 67 -6.35 17.13 4.26
CA ARG A 67 -5.04 16.78 4.81
C ARG A 67 -4.97 15.31 5.22
N VAL A 68 -6.00 14.79 5.86
CA VAL A 68 -6.13 13.36 6.20
C VAL A 68 -6.06 12.52 4.93
N GLY A 69 -6.81 12.88 3.88
CA GLY A 69 -6.76 12.17 2.60
C GLY A 69 -5.37 12.14 1.97
N ALA A 70 -4.63 13.26 2.02
CA ALA A 70 -3.26 13.32 1.52
C ALA A 70 -2.30 12.42 2.33
N LEU A 71 -2.40 12.46 3.66
CA LEU A 71 -1.59 11.63 4.56
C LEU A 71 -1.88 10.14 4.41
N THR A 72 -3.14 9.75 4.25
CA THR A 72 -3.53 8.37 3.99
C THR A 72 -2.93 7.87 2.68
N LYS A 73 -3.06 8.64 1.58
CA LYS A 73 -2.42 8.30 0.30
C LYS A 73 -0.91 8.17 0.41
N GLN A 74 -0.26 9.05 1.18
CA GLN A 74 1.18 8.96 1.42
C GLN A 74 1.55 7.69 2.20
N LYS A 75 0.76 7.32 3.23
CA LYS A 75 0.96 6.08 3.99
C LYS A 75 0.80 4.85 3.11
N GLU A 76 -0.23 4.83 2.26
CA GLU A 76 -0.47 3.75 1.30
C GLU A 76 0.70 3.63 0.31
N ALA A 77 1.10 4.73 -0.33
CA ALA A 77 2.26 4.75 -1.23
C ALA A 77 3.55 4.26 -0.55
N ASN A 78 3.80 4.70 0.69
CA ASN A 78 4.96 4.25 1.46
C ASN A 78 4.87 2.76 1.81
N SER A 79 3.69 2.26 2.16
CA SER A 79 3.50 0.84 2.48
C SER A 79 3.75 -0.05 1.26
N LEU A 80 3.27 0.35 0.08
CA LEU A 80 3.53 -0.34 -1.19
C LEU A 80 5.02 -0.33 -1.52
N THR A 81 5.67 0.84 -1.41
CA THR A 81 7.11 0.99 -1.64
C THR A 81 7.92 0.11 -0.67
N THR A 82 7.51 0.05 0.59
CA THR A 82 8.16 -0.77 1.62
C THR A 82 8.01 -2.27 1.32
N ALA A 83 6.82 -2.73 0.94
CA ALA A 83 6.57 -4.13 0.60
C ALA A 83 7.39 -4.56 -0.62
N LEU A 84 7.44 -3.72 -1.66
CA LEU A 84 8.27 -3.97 -2.85
C LEU A 84 9.76 -3.98 -2.51
N SER A 85 10.21 -3.02 -1.68
CA SER A 85 11.60 -2.94 -1.24
C SER A 85 12.01 -4.15 -0.41
N LEU A 86 11.13 -4.61 0.49
CA LEU A 86 11.36 -5.81 1.30
C LEU A 86 11.41 -7.07 0.43
N SER A 87 10.48 -7.21 -0.52
CA SER A 87 10.49 -8.33 -1.46
C SER A 87 11.80 -8.38 -2.25
N ARG A 88 12.23 -7.23 -2.78
CA ARG A 88 13.52 -7.09 -3.47
C ARG A 88 14.69 -7.47 -2.57
N TYR A 89 14.73 -6.93 -1.35
CA TYR A 89 15.78 -7.24 -0.38
C TYR A 89 15.87 -8.74 -0.07
N ILE A 90 14.72 -9.41 0.12
CA ILE A 90 14.67 -10.85 0.38
C ILE A 90 15.21 -11.63 -0.82
N VAL A 91 14.82 -11.26 -2.05
CA VAL A 91 15.30 -11.93 -3.27
C VAL A 91 16.80 -11.75 -3.43
N GLU A 92 17.32 -10.52 -3.28
CA GLU A 92 18.75 -10.24 -3.34
C GLU A 92 19.51 -11.07 -2.30
N ARG A 93 18.99 -11.15 -1.07
CA ARG A 93 19.61 -11.94 -0.01
C ARG A 93 19.55 -13.44 -0.27
N LEU A 94 18.44 -13.97 -0.79
CA LEU A 94 18.34 -15.38 -1.17
C LEU A 94 19.33 -15.73 -2.28
N VAL A 95 19.55 -14.84 -3.25
CA VAL A 95 20.57 -15.02 -4.31
C VAL A 95 21.97 -15.09 -3.70
N GLU A 96 22.29 -14.27 -2.70
CA GLU A 96 23.57 -14.37 -1.98
C GLU A 96 23.72 -15.72 -1.26
N GLU A 97 22.67 -16.19 -0.57
CA GLU A 97 22.69 -17.48 0.14
C GLU A 97 22.86 -18.68 -0.80
N THR A 98 22.59 -18.55 -2.11
CA THR A 98 22.94 -19.61 -3.08
C THR A 98 24.44 -19.83 -3.22
N LYS A 99 25.27 -18.86 -2.83
CA LYS A 99 26.74 -18.97 -2.85
C LYS A 99 27.31 -19.59 -1.58
N ASN A 100 26.48 -19.85 -0.57
CA ASN A 100 26.88 -20.44 0.70
C ASN A 100 27.43 -21.87 0.52
N GLU A 101 28.42 -22.27 1.31
CA GLU A 101 29.08 -23.59 1.23
C GLU A 101 28.11 -24.73 1.61
N HIS A 102 27.15 -24.45 2.49
CA HIS A 102 26.19 -25.45 2.95
C HIS A 102 25.13 -25.76 1.87
N VAL A 103 25.15 -27.00 1.38
CA VAL A 103 24.25 -27.50 0.32
C VAL A 103 22.77 -27.36 0.69
N MET A 104 22.39 -27.62 1.95
CA MET A 104 20.99 -27.51 2.39
C MET A 104 20.46 -26.08 2.32
N ALA A 105 21.25 -25.10 2.77
CA ALA A 105 20.88 -23.69 2.73
C ALA A 105 20.77 -23.20 1.27
N ARG A 106 21.73 -23.57 0.43
CA ARG A 106 21.73 -23.29 -1.02
C ARG A 106 20.49 -23.85 -1.71
N LEU A 107 20.17 -25.12 -1.47
CA LEU A 107 19.04 -25.80 -2.10
C LEU A 107 17.71 -25.18 -1.65
N LYS A 108 17.60 -24.80 -0.37
CA LYS A 108 16.40 -24.13 0.14
C LYS A 108 16.24 -22.72 -0.45
N ALA A 109 17.33 -21.96 -0.57
CA ALA A 109 17.29 -20.64 -1.19
C ALA A 109 16.86 -20.71 -2.67
N LEU A 110 17.40 -21.67 -3.42
CA LEU A 110 17.00 -21.93 -4.83
C LEU A 110 15.53 -22.34 -4.94
N GLU A 111 15.04 -23.19 -4.03
CA GLU A 111 13.62 -23.57 -3.98
C GLU A 111 12.72 -22.34 -3.74
N MET A 112 13.07 -21.50 -2.76
CA MET A 112 12.29 -20.30 -2.44
C MET A 112 12.31 -19.28 -3.58
N LEU A 113 13.43 -19.12 -4.29
CA LEU A 113 13.52 -18.29 -5.49
C LEU A 113 12.64 -18.82 -6.62
N GLY A 114 12.62 -20.12 -6.87
CA GLY A 114 11.77 -20.70 -7.91
C GLY A 114 10.26 -20.69 -7.59
N ARG A 115 9.89 -20.58 -6.30
CA ARG A 115 8.50 -20.34 -5.85
C ARG A 115 8.13 -18.85 -5.80
N HIS A 116 9.07 -17.95 -6.06
CA HIS A 116 8.78 -16.52 -6.08
C HIS A 116 7.78 -16.21 -7.20
N ARG A 117 6.82 -15.31 -6.94
CA ARG A 117 5.69 -15.04 -7.85
C ARG A 117 6.10 -14.67 -9.27
N ASP A 118 7.29 -14.09 -9.45
CA ASP A 118 7.79 -13.67 -10.76
C ASP A 118 8.44 -14.81 -11.56
N ILE A 119 8.87 -15.89 -10.91
CA ILE A 119 9.63 -17.00 -11.52
C ILE A 119 8.83 -18.31 -11.53
N ASP A 120 7.75 -18.39 -10.74
CA ASP A 120 6.85 -19.52 -10.46
C ASP A 120 7.01 -20.76 -11.36
N ILE A 121 8.13 -21.46 -11.21
CA ILE A 121 8.55 -22.58 -12.08
C ILE A 121 7.96 -23.91 -11.59
N PHE A 122 7.45 -23.91 -10.36
CA PHE A 122 6.91 -25.07 -9.67
C PHE A 122 5.38 -25.12 -9.68
N ASN A 123 4.71 -24.08 -10.18
CA ASN A 123 3.28 -24.11 -10.38
C ASN A 123 2.95 -24.85 -11.68
N PRO A 124 2.17 -25.95 -11.61
CA PRO A 124 1.81 -26.74 -12.78
C PRO A 124 0.99 -25.95 -13.82
N ASP A 125 0.34 -24.86 -13.40
CA ASP A 125 -0.45 -23.96 -14.25
C ASP A 125 0.39 -22.82 -14.84
N SER A 126 1.59 -22.57 -14.33
CA SER A 126 2.55 -21.55 -14.81
C SER A 126 3.34 -22.02 -16.03
N LYS A 127 2.83 -23.00 -16.77
CA LYS A 127 3.34 -23.32 -18.10
C LYS A 127 3.14 -22.10 -18.99
N VAL A 128 4.15 -21.24 -19.06
CA VAL A 128 4.42 -20.47 -20.26
C VAL A 128 4.36 -21.51 -21.38
N ASN A 129 3.32 -21.44 -22.19
CA ASN A 129 3.18 -22.24 -23.38
C ASN A 129 4.28 -21.80 -24.35
N VAL A 130 5.52 -22.19 -24.08
CA VAL A 130 6.57 -22.24 -25.09
C VAL A 130 6.24 -23.47 -25.94
N THR A 131 5.15 -23.38 -26.68
CA THR A 131 4.87 -24.34 -27.74
C THR A 131 5.81 -23.98 -28.88
N VAL A 132 7.06 -24.47 -28.82
CA VAL A 132 7.88 -24.58 -30.02
C VAL A 132 7.24 -25.68 -30.87
N ASN A 133 6.16 -25.35 -31.57
CA ASN A 133 5.53 -26.22 -32.56
C ASN A 133 6.39 -26.22 -33.82
N ASN A 134 7.47 -26.99 -33.83
CA ASN A 134 8.26 -27.22 -35.04
C ASN A 134 7.55 -28.11 -36.07
N ASN A 135 6.31 -28.54 -35.81
CA ASN A 135 5.55 -29.45 -36.67
C ASN A 135 4.22 -28.89 -37.20
N LYS A 136 3.93 -27.59 -37.04
CA LYS A 136 2.77 -26.97 -37.70
C LYS A 136 3.21 -26.19 -38.92
N SER A 137 2.73 -26.58 -40.09
CA SER A 137 2.96 -25.84 -41.33
C SER A 137 2.40 -24.43 -41.21
N SER A 138 3.08 -23.44 -41.82
CA SER A 138 2.64 -22.03 -41.85
C SER A 138 1.17 -21.86 -42.26
N VAL A 139 0.65 -22.78 -43.08
CA VAL A 139 -0.72 -22.78 -43.59
C VAL A 139 -1.74 -23.12 -42.49
N GLU A 140 -1.39 -24.03 -41.57
CA GLU A 140 -2.28 -24.43 -40.47
C GLU A 140 -2.39 -23.30 -39.44
N LEU A 141 -1.27 -22.62 -39.16
CA LEU A 141 -1.24 -21.48 -38.25
C LEU A 141 -2.09 -20.31 -38.76
N GLU A 142 -2.04 -20.01 -40.07
CA GLU A 142 -2.90 -18.98 -40.66
C GLU A 142 -4.40 -19.32 -40.55
N SER A 143 -4.77 -20.59 -40.73
CA SER A 143 -6.17 -21.02 -40.62
C SER A 143 -6.70 -20.86 -39.19
N GLU A 144 -5.90 -21.24 -38.19
CA GLU A 144 -6.26 -21.16 -36.78
C GLU A 144 -6.36 -19.70 -36.30
N ILE A 145 -5.46 -18.82 -36.79
CA ILE A 145 -5.50 -17.39 -36.49
C ILE A 145 -6.73 -16.74 -37.13
N LYS A 146 -7.08 -17.08 -38.38
CA LYS A 146 -8.30 -16.57 -39.03
C LYS A 146 -9.57 -16.98 -38.29
N GLU A 147 -9.64 -18.22 -37.81
CA GLU A 147 -10.78 -18.67 -37.00
C GLU A 147 -10.87 -17.90 -35.68
N LYS A 148 -9.76 -17.75 -34.96
CA LYS A 148 -9.73 -17.01 -33.69
C LYS A 148 -10.06 -15.53 -33.86
N LEU A 149 -9.58 -14.90 -34.93
CA LEU A 149 -9.92 -13.51 -35.26
C LEU A 149 -11.40 -13.36 -35.60
N LYS A 150 -11.97 -14.30 -36.36
CA LYS A 150 -13.41 -14.28 -36.67
C LYS A 150 -14.25 -14.40 -35.41
N LEU A 151 -13.85 -15.25 -34.47
CA LEU A 151 -14.56 -15.48 -33.22
C LEU A 151 -14.58 -14.23 -32.32
N ILE A 152 -13.48 -13.45 -32.31
CA ILE A 152 -13.38 -12.19 -31.59
C ILE A 152 -14.19 -11.09 -32.28
N LEU A 153 -14.12 -10.99 -33.61
CA LEU A 153 -14.89 -10.01 -34.37
C LEU A 153 -16.41 -10.27 -34.35
N SER A 154 -16.84 -11.50 -34.13
CA SER A 154 -18.26 -11.85 -33.95
C SER A 154 -18.77 -11.68 -32.52
N ASN A 155 -17.88 -11.37 -31.57
CA ASN A 155 -18.19 -11.13 -30.16
C ASN A 155 -18.15 -9.63 -29.79
N GLU A 156 -17.95 -8.74 -30.77
CA GLU A 156 -18.27 -7.30 -30.72
C GLU A 156 -19.63 -7.03 -31.37
#